data_AF-A0A453S7J5-F1
#
_entry.id   AF-A0A453S7J5-F1
#
_cell.length_a   1.000
_cell.length_b   1.000
_cell.length_c   1.000
_cell.angle_alpha   90.00
_cell.angle_beta   90.00
_cell.angle_gamma   90.00
#
_symmetry.space_group_name_H-M   'P 1'
#
loop_
_entity.id
_entity.type
_entity.pdbx_description
1 polymer ?
#
loop_
_entity_poly.entity_id
_entity_poly.type
_entity_poly.pdbx_seq_one_letter_code
_entity_poly.pdbx_strand_id
1 'polypeptide(L)'
;VLATSVTRNMSEGLTSSGYDSVDSTHENDVYGEDDDNMISGPKQEQVNWSAPISSQFSRRNKHLRYRTRVFAAECVSHVPVAVGTEPAHFDLLLARSAIAKGTYLSNDWLVLKLQELVSLSYQISTGQFEGMQPIGVQLLCLIMDKFGMTVDPEFPGHILLEQFQAQLVSAVKTAISTTSGPLLLEAGLELATKVMTSSVIGGDKVALNRLFLLISRPLSDIEDLFYPSFADWVVCKIKVRLLTAHAAVKCYTYQFLRAKENVPDEHQQLAPLLANSSTLLGKYWVGALKDYFSIIFGLHSRINVQKYLDEVWALILQATALDAAPVEFGADDSEDVHEHMFISGRSMVKLEQSDFQFLWGLSVLVLFHSHQSTVNGSVKMKLDCSKENFFSNIVFYGLDNPRPCDQVLPVLLSLTTEAFFSKDFLSVDICQELLQALIYADCSGAPVVSLFSKIIRLCPDKFFEEEDFVFVALELYSHCLAMVLRR
;
A
#
# COMPACT_ATOMS: atom_id res chain seq x y z
N VAL A 1 -17.91 -16.07 17.70
CA VAL A 1 -18.54 -15.17 18.71
C VAL A 1 -18.77 -13.78 18.16
N LEU A 2 -17.88 -13.23 17.33
CA LEU A 2 -18.06 -11.90 16.75
C LEU A 2 -18.82 -11.90 15.42
N ALA A 3 -18.72 -12.95 14.61
CA ALA A 3 -19.67 -13.19 13.52
C ALA A 3 -20.24 -14.61 13.58
N THR A 4 -21.55 -14.72 13.45
CA THR A 4 -22.22 -15.98 13.19
C THR A 4 -22.97 -15.79 11.89
N SER A 5 -22.55 -16.47 10.83
CA SER A 5 -23.30 -16.61 9.58
C SER A 5 -24.51 -17.51 9.82
N VAL A 6 -25.71 -17.08 9.44
CA VAL A 6 -26.89 -17.95 9.38
C VAL A 6 -27.12 -18.34 7.92
N THR A 7 -27.20 -19.64 7.70
CA THR A 7 -27.57 -20.32 6.46
C THR A 7 -28.91 -19.83 5.91
N ARG A 8 -28.92 -19.41 4.64
CA ARG A 8 -30.12 -19.05 3.88
C ARG A 8 -30.98 -20.30 3.66
N ASN A 9 -32.13 -20.39 4.30
CA ASN A 9 -33.19 -21.34 3.92
C ASN A 9 -34.24 -20.59 3.10
N MET A 10 -34.46 -21.05 1.87
CA MET A 10 -35.61 -20.68 1.03
C MET A 10 -36.87 -21.41 1.51
N SER A 11 -37.99 -20.69 1.60
CA SER A 11 -39.34 -21.21 1.29
C SER A 11 -40.40 -20.09 1.32
N GLU A 12 -40.91 -19.78 0.13
CA GLU A 12 -42.30 -19.48 -0.30
C GLU A 12 -43.33 -18.80 0.64
N GLY A 13 -43.87 -17.68 0.15
CA GLY A 13 -45.31 -17.51 -0.13
C GLY A 13 -46.25 -16.99 0.99
N LEU A 14 -46.73 -15.75 0.86
CA LEU A 14 -48.15 -15.41 0.54
C LEU A 14 -48.49 -13.92 0.72
N THR A 15 -49.54 -13.54 -0.01
CA THR A 15 -50.07 -12.27 -0.51
C THR A 15 -50.77 -11.30 0.47
N SER A 16 -50.97 -10.06 -0.05
CA SER A 16 -52.07 -9.10 0.20
C SER A 16 -51.90 -8.08 1.33
N SER A 17 -52.43 -6.85 1.32
CA SER A 17 -52.90 -5.89 0.31
C SER A 17 -53.31 -4.61 1.07
N GLY A 18 -53.11 -3.42 0.50
CA GLY A 18 -54.09 -2.32 0.60
C GLY A 18 -53.72 -1.00 1.32
N TYR A 19 -53.52 0.06 0.50
CA TYR A 19 -54.04 1.45 0.53
C TYR A 19 -53.75 2.44 1.69
N ASP A 20 -53.07 3.56 1.33
CA ASP A 20 -53.37 5.02 1.51
C ASP A 20 -53.74 5.59 2.91
N SER A 21 -53.35 6.79 3.41
CA SER A 21 -52.75 8.02 2.86
C SER A 21 -52.50 9.09 3.98
N VAL A 22 -51.50 9.96 3.81
CA VAL A 22 -51.41 11.43 4.14
C VAL A 22 -51.19 11.93 5.60
N ASP A 23 -49.96 12.44 5.79
CA ASP A 23 -49.51 13.78 6.28
C ASP A 23 -49.81 14.29 7.71
N SER A 24 -48.73 14.57 8.47
CA SER A 24 -48.53 15.86 9.17
C SER A 24 -47.10 16.02 9.70
N THR A 25 -46.56 17.20 9.44
CA THR A 25 -45.25 17.74 9.79
C THR A 25 -45.08 17.97 11.30
N HIS A 26 -43.94 17.61 11.89
CA HIS A 26 -43.34 18.35 13.01
C HIS A 26 -41.83 18.04 13.12
N GLU A 27 -41.02 19.10 13.00
CA GLU A 27 -39.59 19.13 13.31
C GLU A 27 -39.39 19.09 14.83
N ASN A 28 -38.53 18.20 15.34
CA ASN A 28 -37.35 18.51 16.17
C ASN A 28 -36.73 17.27 16.83
N ASP A 29 -35.39 17.30 16.91
CA ASP A 29 -34.48 16.60 17.81
C ASP A 29 -34.28 15.08 17.64
N VAL A 30 -33.37 14.72 16.74
CA VAL A 30 -32.77 13.38 16.61
C VAL A 30 -31.66 13.20 17.66
N TYR A 31 -32.05 12.80 18.87
CA TYR A 31 -31.23 11.89 19.67
C TYR A 31 -31.77 10.49 19.42
N GLY A 32 -31.00 9.64 18.72
CA GLY A 32 -31.39 8.27 18.45
C GLY A 32 -31.50 7.47 19.75
N GLU A 33 -32.72 7.29 20.22
CA GLU A 33 -33.08 6.39 21.31
C GLU A 33 -32.82 4.93 20.89
N ASP A 34 -32.17 4.24 21.81
CA ASP A 34 -31.74 2.84 21.76
C ASP A 34 -32.98 1.95 21.96
N ASP A 35 -33.86 1.88 20.95
CA ASP A 35 -35.15 1.20 21.05
C ASP A 35 -35.28 0.10 19.99
N ASP A 36 -34.61 -1.02 20.24
CA ASP A 36 -34.90 -2.30 19.60
C ASP A 36 -34.53 -3.44 20.56
N ASN A 37 -35.46 -3.83 21.44
CA ASN A 37 -36.02 -5.18 21.53
C ASN A 37 -36.81 -5.39 22.84
N MET A 38 -38.09 -5.00 22.83
CA MET A 38 -39.10 -5.41 23.83
C MET A 38 -39.57 -6.84 23.51
N ILE A 39 -38.97 -7.87 24.11
CA ILE A 39 -39.60 -9.20 24.22
C ILE A 39 -39.37 -9.78 25.62
N SER A 40 -40.48 -9.87 26.36
CA SER A 40 -40.70 -10.66 27.56
C SER A 40 -40.19 -12.10 27.38
N GLY A 41 -39.25 -12.54 28.21
CA GLY A 41 -38.80 -13.94 28.20
C GLY A 41 -39.95 -14.90 28.57
N PRO A 42 -40.05 -16.09 27.94
CA PRO A 42 -40.95 -17.10 28.45
C PRO A 42 -40.36 -17.64 29.76
N LYS A 43 -41.19 -17.68 30.81
CA LYS A 43 -40.91 -18.52 31.98
C LYS A 43 -40.83 -19.96 31.48
N GLN A 44 -39.65 -20.54 31.46
CA GLN A 44 -39.47 -21.98 31.23
C GLN A 44 -38.74 -22.57 32.42
N GLU A 45 -39.42 -23.51 33.05
CA GLU A 45 -39.03 -24.23 34.26
C GLU A 45 -37.65 -24.88 34.11
N GLN A 46 -36.90 -24.84 35.21
CA GLN A 46 -35.65 -25.57 35.37
C GLN A 46 -35.89 -27.07 35.21
N VAL A 47 -35.29 -27.66 34.17
CA VAL A 47 -34.90 -29.08 34.21
C VAL A 47 -33.42 -29.16 33.88
N ASN A 48 -32.68 -29.59 34.90
CA ASN A 48 -31.23 -29.62 34.97
C ASN A 48 -30.70 -30.85 34.22
N TRP A 49 -29.94 -30.65 33.14
CA TRP A 49 -28.99 -31.65 32.65
C TRP A 49 -27.67 -30.97 32.29
N SER A 50 -26.63 -31.38 33.01
CA SER A 50 -25.25 -30.93 32.89
C SER A 50 -24.67 -31.25 31.51
N ALA A 51 -24.63 -30.25 30.64
CA ALA A 51 -23.92 -30.28 29.37
C ALA A 51 -22.54 -29.59 29.51
N PRO A 52 -21.53 -29.94 28.69
CA PRO A 52 -20.18 -29.39 28.80
C PRO A 52 -20.19 -27.86 28.65
N ILE A 53 -19.30 -27.16 29.37
CA ILE A 53 -19.22 -25.69 29.45
C ILE A 53 -19.25 -25.02 28.05
N SER A 54 -18.63 -25.64 27.04
CA SER A 54 -18.65 -25.19 25.63
C SER A 54 -20.07 -25.00 25.06
N SER A 55 -21.02 -25.87 25.43
CA SER A 55 -22.40 -25.83 24.94
C SER A 55 -23.27 -24.75 25.63
N GLN A 56 -22.92 -24.35 26.85
CA GLN A 56 -23.60 -23.26 27.57
C GLN A 56 -23.19 -21.87 27.03
N PHE A 57 -21.94 -21.71 26.58
CA PHE A 57 -21.47 -20.47 25.94
C PHE A 57 -22.24 -20.17 24.66
N SER A 58 -22.51 -21.19 23.83
CA SER A 58 -23.21 -21.01 22.55
C SER A 58 -24.65 -20.50 22.70
N ARG A 59 -25.35 -20.81 23.80
CA ARG A 59 -26.71 -20.30 24.07
C ARG A 59 -26.74 -18.86 24.59
N ARG A 60 -25.73 -18.42 25.36
CA ARG A 60 -25.62 -17.02 25.84
C ARG A 60 -25.24 -16.02 24.74
N ASN A 61 -24.65 -16.49 23.64
CA ASN A 61 -24.15 -15.66 22.54
C ASN A 61 -25.22 -14.97 21.68
N LYS A 62 -26.50 -15.39 21.75
CA LYS A 62 -27.60 -14.76 21.00
C LYS A 62 -27.89 -13.31 21.42
N HIS A 63 -27.39 -12.86 22.59
CA HIS A 63 -27.74 -11.56 23.18
C HIS A 63 -26.53 -10.69 23.57
N LEU A 64 -25.37 -10.87 22.95
CA LEU A 64 -24.29 -9.90 23.13
C LEU A 64 -24.67 -8.59 22.44
N ARG A 65 -24.81 -7.52 23.24
CA ARG A 65 -25.09 -6.15 22.76
C ARG A 65 -24.04 -5.74 21.73
N TYR A 66 -24.46 -4.98 20.72
CA TYR A 66 -23.59 -4.49 19.65
C TYR A 66 -22.31 -3.84 20.19
N ARG A 67 -22.42 -2.92 21.16
CA ARG A 67 -21.27 -2.28 21.82
C ARG A 67 -20.28 -3.27 22.44
N THR A 68 -20.75 -4.36 23.03
CA THR A 68 -19.88 -5.40 23.59
C THR A 68 -19.13 -6.15 22.49
N ARG A 69 -19.76 -6.37 21.33
CA ARG A 69 -19.11 -6.99 20.18
C ARG A 69 -18.04 -6.08 19.57
N VAL A 70 -18.33 -4.79 19.43
CA VAL A 70 -17.37 -3.78 18.95
C VAL A 70 -16.15 -3.76 19.88
N PHE A 71 -16.37 -3.58 21.19
CA PHE A 71 -15.28 -3.55 22.18
C PHE A 71 -14.43 -4.82 22.16
N ALA A 72 -15.06 -6.00 22.07
CA ALA A 72 -14.33 -7.26 21.95
C ALA A 72 -13.53 -7.35 20.64
N ALA A 73 -14.05 -6.86 19.52
CA ALA A 73 -13.31 -6.80 18.25
C ALA A 73 -12.10 -5.86 18.35
N GLU A 74 -12.25 -4.71 19.00
CA GLU A 74 -11.14 -3.77 19.29
C GLU A 74 -10.09 -4.42 20.21
N CYS A 75 -10.50 -5.15 21.24
CA CYS A 75 -9.56 -5.85 22.11
C CYS A 75 -8.74 -6.89 21.33
N VAL A 76 -9.39 -7.65 20.44
CA VAL A 76 -8.72 -8.63 19.58
C VAL A 76 -7.79 -7.94 18.58
N SER A 77 -8.17 -6.78 18.03
CA SER A 77 -7.32 -6.07 17.06
C SER A 77 -6.01 -5.56 17.66
N HIS A 78 -5.96 -5.34 18.97
CA HIS A 78 -4.72 -4.99 19.68
C HIS A 78 -3.79 -6.17 19.97
N VAL A 79 -4.26 -7.42 19.90
CA VAL A 79 -3.47 -8.60 20.29
C VAL A 79 -2.15 -8.73 19.50
N PRO A 80 -2.10 -8.60 18.17
CA PRO A 80 -0.84 -8.79 17.43
C PRO A 80 0.20 -7.69 17.70
N VAL A 81 -0.21 -6.53 18.22
CA VAL A 81 0.70 -5.49 18.70
C VAL A 81 1.11 -5.76 20.14
N ALA A 82 0.17 -6.17 20.99
CA ALA A 82 0.38 -6.37 22.42
C ALA A 82 1.39 -7.48 22.77
N VAL A 83 1.54 -8.49 21.90
CA VAL A 83 2.54 -9.56 22.08
C VAL A 83 3.99 -9.09 21.94
N GLY A 84 4.23 -7.85 21.51
CA GLY A 84 5.55 -7.25 21.41
C GLY A 84 6.38 -7.78 20.25
N THR A 85 7.70 -7.87 20.44
CA THR A 85 8.69 -8.20 19.41
C THR A 85 9.33 -9.56 19.60
N GLU A 86 8.85 -10.38 20.53
CA GLU A 86 9.40 -11.72 20.79
C GLU A 86 9.16 -12.63 19.56
N PRO A 87 10.22 -13.12 18.87
CA PRO A 87 10.09 -13.83 17.60
C PRO A 87 9.25 -15.11 17.69
N ALA A 88 9.19 -15.76 18.85
CA ALA A 88 8.37 -16.95 19.06
C ALA A 88 6.86 -16.71 18.88
N HIS A 89 6.37 -15.45 18.91
CA HIS A 89 4.98 -15.16 18.53
C HIS A 89 4.72 -15.24 17.03
N PHE A 90 5.77 -15.14 16.19
CA PHE A 90 5.65 -15.00 14.74
C PHE A 90 6.33 -16.14 13.96
N ASP A 91 6.99 -17.06 14.65
CA ASP A 91 7.67 -18.23 14.07
C ASP A 91 7.19 -19.52 14.74
N LEU A 92 6.65 -20.43 13.93
CA LEU A 92 6.06 -21.68 14.39
C LEU A 92 7.10 -22.66 14.97
N LEU A 93 8.32 -22.70 14.43
CA LEU A 93 9.41 -23.53 14.95
C LEU A 93 9.91 -23.00 16.29
N LEU A 94 10.08 -21.69 16.40
CA LEU A 94 10.48 -21.06 17.67
C LEU A 94 9.43 -21.28 18.75
N ALA A 95 8.14 -21.09 18.44
CA ALA A 95 7.03 -21.37 19.36
C ALA A 95 7.05 -22.83 19.85
N ARG A 96 7.13 -23.80 18.93
CA ARG A 96 7.17 -25.24 19.27
C ARG A 96 8.39 -25.58 20.13
N SER A 97 9.55 -24.98 19.83
CA SER A 97 10.79 -25.19 20.61
C SER A 97 10.71 -24.61 22.02
N ALA A 98 10.08 -23.45 22.18
CA ALA A 98 9.90 -22.79 23.48
C ALA A 98 8.99 -23.61 24.40
N ILE A 99 7.92 -24.20 23.84
CA ILE A 99 7.03 -25.14 24.55
C ILE A 99 7.82 -26.37 25.01
N ALA A 100 8.61 -26.97 24.12
CA ALA A 100 9.39 -28.17 24.44
C ALA A 100 10.44 -27.94 25.53
N LYS A 101 11.02 -26.73 25.60
CA LYS A 101 12.01 -26.34 26.61
C LYS A 101 11.39 -25.95 27.96
N GLY A 102 10.07 -25.78 28.04
CA GLY A 102 9.38 -25.35 29.27
C GLY A 102 9.79 -23.96 29.75
N THR A 103 10.31 -23.11 28.87
CA THR A 103 10.95 -21.83 29.22
C THR A 103 9.95 -20.80 29.77
N TYR A 104 8.65 -20.95 29.50
CA TYR A 104 7.62 -19.97 29.83
C TYR A 104 6.40 -20.61 30.52
N LEU A 105 5.78 -19.86 31.44
CA LEU A 105 4.59 -20.29 32.19
C LEU A 105 3.31 -20.28 31.34
N SER A 106 3.22 -19.37 30.37
CA SER A 106 2.11 -19.29 29.40
C SER A 106 2.62 -19.67 28.01
N ASN A 107 2.29 -20.88 27.55
CA ASN A 107 2.63 -21.40 26.22
C ASN A 107 1.75 -20.80 25.09
N ASP A 108 1.26 -19.57 25.27
CA ASP A 108 0.25 -18.92 24.43
C ASP A 108 0.92 -18.08 23.34
N TRP A 109 1.57 -18.76 22.38
CA TRP A 109 2.20 -18.12 21.22
C TRP A 109 1.17 -17.74 20.16
N LEU A 110 1.31 -16.56 19.56
CA LEU A 110 0.31 -16.01 18.64
C LEU A 110 0.21 -16.82 17.34
N VAL A 111 1.36 -17.26 16.81
CA VAL A 111 1.45 -18.13 15.62
C VAL A 111 0.62 -19.42 15.77
N LEU A 112 0.49 -19.96 16.98
CA LEU A 112 -0.32 -21.17 17.24
C LEU A 112 -1.82 -20.89 17.20
N LYS A 113 -2.22 -19.62 17.30
CA LYS A 113 -3.61 -19.13 17.23
C LYS A 113 -3.93 -18.42 15.93
N LEU A 114 -3.01 -18.42 14.96
CA LEU A 114 -3.15 -17.69 13.71
C LEU A 114 -4.43 -18.06 12.93
N GLN A 115 -4.76 -19.35 12.82
CA GLN A 115 -5.97 -19.79 12.13
C GLN A 115 -7.26 -19.25 12.79
N GLU A 116 -7.33 -19.27 14.13
CA GLU A 116 -8.47 -18.72 14.88
C GLU A 116 -8.55 -17.21 14.68
N LEU A 117 -7.40 -16.52 14.72
CA LEU A 117 -7.29 -15.08 14.54
C LEU A 117 -7.72 -14.65 13.13
N VAL A 118 -7.22 -15.29 12.08
CA VAL A 118 -7.61 -15.00 10.69
C VAL A 118 -9.09 -15.29 10.47
N SER A 119 -9.60 -16.43 10.95
CA SER A 119 -11.01 -16.79 10.81
C SER A 119 -11.93 -15.76 11.47
N LEU A 120 -11.57 -15.31 12.67
CA LEU A 120 -12.31 -14.30 13.41
C LEU A 120 -12.28 -12.93 12.71
N SER A 121 -11.11 -12.54 12.21
CA SER A 121 -10.91 -11.28 11.47
C SER A 121 -11.72 -11.26 10.18
N TYR A 122 -11.66 -12.35 9.42
CA TYR A 122 -12.46 -12.56 8.21
C TYR A 122 -13.96 -12.46 8.52
N GLN A 123 -14.42 -13.19 9.54
CA GLN A 123 -15.80 -13.17 10.02
C GLN A 123 -16.29 -11.75 10.35
N ILE A 124 -15.48 -10.95 11.04
CA ILE A 124 -15.81 -9.56 11.35
C ILE A 124 -15.84 -8.72 10.08
N SER A 125 -14.85 -8.87 9.19
CA SER A 125 -14.71 -8.10 7.96
C SER A 125 -15.85 -8.32 6.96
N THR A 126 -16.41 -9.52 6.90
CA THR A 126 -17.53 -9.89 6.01
C THR A 126 -18.84 -10.08 6.77
N GLY A 127 -18.90 -9.63 8.03
CA GLY A 127 -20.06 -9.77 8.90
C GLY A 127 -21.22 -8.87 8.49
N GLN A 128 -22.37 -9.01 9.14
CA GLN A 128 -23.56 -8.18 8.86
C GLN A 128 -23.48 -6.78 9.50
N PHE A 129 -22.57 -6.58 10.46
CA PHE A 129 -22.45 -5.34 11.20
C PHE A 129 -21.46 -4.40 10.53
N GLU A 130 -21.96 -3.49 9.69
CA GLU A 130 -21.13 -2.56 8.88
C GLU A 130 -20.10 -1.79 9.72
N GLY A 131 -20.49 -1.30 10.91
CA GLY A 131 -19.58 -0.56 11.79
C GLY A 131 -18.41 -1.38 12.35
N MET A 132 -18.50 -2.72 12.32
CA MET A 132 -17.41 -3.61 12.75
C MET A 132 -16.53 -4.07 11.59
N GLN A 133 -17.02 -4.03 10.34
CA GLN A 133 -16.28 -4.55 9.18
C GLN A 133 -14.89 -3.90 9.02
N PRO A 134 -14.72 -2.56 9.15
CA PRO A 134 -13.39 -1.94 9.08
C PRO A 134 -12.41 -2.48 10.12
N ILE A 135 -12.88 -2.80 11.33
CA ILE A 135 -12.03 -3.36 12.41
C ILE A 135 -11.50 -4.74 11.99
N GLY A 136 -12.35 -5.56 11.38
CA GLY A 136 -11.95 -6.88 10.87
C GLY A 136 -10.93 -6.77 9.74
N VAL A 137 -11.13 -5.83 8.81
CA VAL A 137 -10.19 -5.58 7.70
C VAL A 137 -8.84 -5.06 8.21
N GLN A 138 -8.84 -4.11 9.15
CA GLN A 138 -7.62 -3.61 9.78
C GLN A 138 -6.86 -4.70 10.53
N LEU A 139 -7.58 -5.62 11.19
CA LEU A 139 -6.95 -6.77 11.83
C LEU A 139 -6.32 -7.72 10.80
N LEU A 140 -6.95 -7.93 9.64
CA LEU A 140 -6.32 -8.67 8.54
C LEU A 140 -5.06 -7.96 8.03
N CYS A 141 -5.06 -6.62 7.91
CA CYS A 141 -3.86 -5.84 7.56
C CYS A 141 -2.73 -6.08 8.57
N LEU A 142 -3.04 -6.03 9.87
CA LEU A 142 -2.07 -6.24 10.93
C LEU A 142 -1.51 -7.68 10.93
N ILE A 143 -2.36 -8.68 10.65
CA ILE A 143 -1.91 -10.07 10.46
C ILE A 143 -0.94 -10.16 9.29
N MET A 144 -1.25 -9.50 8.17
CA MET A 144 -0.34 -9.45 7.01
C MET A 144 1.01 -8.81 7.37
N ASP A 145 1.00 -7.75 8.17
CA ASP A 145 2.24 -7.08 8.59
C ASP A 145 3.11 -7.95 9.50
N LYS A 146 2.47 -8.75 10.37
CA LYS A 146 3.18 -9.60 11.32
C LYS A 146 3.59 -10.97 10.78
N PHE A 147 2.82 -11.54 9.86
CA PHE A 147 2.99 -12.91 9.36
C PHE A 147 3.29 -12.99 7.85
N GLY A 148 3.34 -11.86 7.14
CA GLY A 148 3.49 -11.81 5.67
C GLY A 148 4.76 -12.48 5.13
N MET A 149 5.81 -12.56 5.95
CA MET A 149 7.08 -13.21 5.60
C MET A 149 7.34 -14.48 6.41
N THR A 150 6.40 -14.90 7.27
CA THR A 150 6.56 -16.11 8.08
C THR A 150 6.53 -17.33 7.15
N VAL A 151 7.64 -18.06 7.08
CA VAL A 151 7.75 -19.30 6.30
C VAL A 151 6.89 -20.40 6.92
N ASP A 152 6.33 -21.27 6.08
CA ASP A 152 5.64 -22.47 6.53
C ASP A 152 6.66 -23.60 6.79
N PRO A 153 6.86 -24.06 8.03
CA PRO A 153 7.79 -25.15 8.32
C PRO A 153 7.33 -26.51 7.78
N GLU A 154 6.04 -26.66 7.49
CA GLU A 154 5.44 -27.89 6.97
C GLU A 154 5.53 -27.95 5.44
N PHE A 155 5.67 -26.79 4.79
CA PHE A 155 5.79 -26.65 3.33
C PHE A 155 6.97 -25.71 2.95
N PRO A 156 8.19 -26.25 2.81
CA PRO A 156 9.37 -25.45 2.47
C PRO A 156 9.19 -24.66 1.17
N GLY A 157 9.50 -23.36 1.21
CA GLY A 157 9.35 -22.45 0.08
C GLY A 157 8.02 -21.70 0.02
N HIS A 158 7.05 -22.05 0.89
CA HIS A 158 5.77 -21.35 1.01
C HIS A 158 5.75 -20.47 2.27
N ILE A 159 4.94 -19.40 2.23
CA ILE A 159 4.64 -18.61 3.44
C ILE A 159 3.38 -19.13 4.12
N LEU A 160 3.32 -18.99 5.44
CA LEU A 160 2.24 -19.49 6.27
C LEU A 160 0.88 -18.86 5.92
N LEU A 161 0.86 -17.63 5.40
CA LEU A 161 -0.39 -16.95 5.03
C LEU A 161 -1.00 -17.39 3.70
N GLU A 162 -0.28 -18.13 2.84
CA GLU A 162 -0.83 -18.64 1.57
C GLU A 162 -2.07 -19.50 1.79
N GLN A 163 -2.13 -20.29 2.88
CA GLN A 163 -3.30 -21.10 3.21
C GLN A 163 -4.59 -20.28 3.46
N PHE A 164 -4.46 -18.98 3.73
CA PHE A 164 -5.57 -18.06 3.98
C PHE A 164 -5.90 -17.15 2.79
N GLN A 165 -5.27 -17.36 1.63
CA GLN A 165 -5.46 -16.54 0.42
C GLN A 165 -6.94 -16.34 0.08
N ALA A 166 -7.75 -17.40 0.08
CA ALA A 166 -9.17 -17.31 -0.25
C ALA A 166 -9.96 -16.39 0.70
N GLN A 167 -9.64 -16.39 2.00
CA GLN A 167 -10.27 -15.53 3.00
C GLN A 167 -9.84 -14.07 2.80
N LEU A 168 -8.55 -13.83 2.56
CA LEU A 168 -8.02 -12.48 2.31
C LEU A 168 -8.60 -11.88 1.03
N VAL A 169 -8.60 -12.63 -0.08
CA VAL A 169 -9.18 -12.19 -1.37
C VAL A 169 -10.68 -11.92 -1.23
N SER A 170 -11.40 -12.76 -0.47
CA SER A 170 -12.82 -12.56 -0.22
C SER A 170 -13.10 -11.31 0.61
N ALA A 171 -12.33 -11.07 1.68
CA ALA A 171 -12.44 -9.86 2.50
C ALA A 171 -12.19 -8.58 1.68
N VAL A 172 -11.16 -8.58 0.84
CA VAL A 172 -10.87 -7.46 -0.07
C VAL A 172 -12.05 -7.19 -1.02
N LYS A 173 -12.61 -8.23 -1.64
CA LYS A 173 -13.77 -8.10 -2.54
C LYS A 173 -14.97 -7.48 -1.85
N THR A 174 -15.24 -7.87 -0.60
CA THR A 174 -16.33 -7.30 0.19
C THR A 174 -16.06 -5.84 0.54
N ALA A 175 -14.83 -5.52 0.95
CA ALA A 175 -14.48 -4.19 1.45
C ALA A 175 -14.35 -3.11 0.35
N ILE A 176 -14.03 -3.49 -0.89
CA ILE A 176 -13.94 -2.57 -2.05
C ILE A 176 -15.16 -2.74 -2.96
N SER A 177 -16.28 -3.23 -2.44
CA SER A 177 -17.52 -3.26 -3.21
C SER A 177 -18.09 -1.85 -3.37
N THR A 178 -18.85 -1.61 -4.44
CA THR A 178 -19.45 -0.30 -4.75
C THR A 178 -20.44 0.19 -3.69
N THR A 179 -20.91 -0.70 -2.83
CA THR A 179 -21.82 -0.41 -1.71
C THR A 179 -21.09 -0.15 -0.39
N SER A 180 -19.76 -0.19 -0.38
CA SER A 180 -18.97 -0.07 0.85
C SER A 180 -18.99 1.36 1.38
N GLY A 181 -19.17 1.51 2.69
CA GLY A 181 -18.98 2.79 3.36
C GLY A 181 -17.53 3.27 3.27
N PRO A 182 -17.27 4.59 3.41
CA PRO A 182 -15.94 5.16 3.17
C PRO A 182 -14.84 4.60 4.08
N LEU A 183 -15.16 4.29 5.34
CA LEU A 183 -14.19 3.68 6.27
C LEU A 183 -13.83 2.24 5.89
N LEU A 184 -14.79 1.49 5.36
CA LEU A 184 -14.55 0.12 4.89
C LEU A 184 -13.76 0.12 3.58
N LEU A 185 -14.10 1.02 2.66
CA LEU A 185 -13.39 1.19 1.39
C LEU A 185 -11.93 1.56 1.64
N GLU A 186 -11.66 2.48 2.57
CA GLU A 186 -10.31 2.89 2.94
C GLU A 186 -9.48 1.71 3.48
N ALA A 187 -10.00 0.99 4.47
CA ALA A 187 -9.33 -0.19 5.02
C ALA A 187 -9.19 -1.30 3.96
N GLY A 188 -10.17 -1.46 3.09
CA GLY A 188 -10.19 -2.43 2.00
C GLY A 188 -9.08 -2.18 0.98
N LEU A 189 -8.88 -0.93 0.58
CA LEU A 189 -7.79 -0.52 -0.31
C LEU A 189 -6.42 -0.80 0.31
N GLU A 190 -6.26 -0.58 1.61
CA GLU A 190 -5.04 -0.93 2.33
C GLU A 190 -4.80 -2.44 2.32
N LEU A 191 -5.81 -3.25 2.66
CA LEU A 191 -5.71 -4.71 2.62
C LEU A 191 -5.40 -5.21 1.20
N ALA A 192 -6.06 -4.66 0.19
CA ALA A 192 -5.81 -5.03 -1.21
C ALA A 192 -4.37 -4.74 -1.61
N THR A 193 -3.83 -3.59 -1.20
CA THR A 193 -2.44 -3.22 -1.45
C THR A 193 -1.50 -4.27 -0.85
N LYS A 194 -1.68 -4.62 0.43
CA LYS A 194 -0.85 -5.62 1.11
C LYS A 194 -0.98 -7.02 0.46
N VAL A 195 -2.20 -7.45 0.12
CA VAL A 195 -2.46 -8.73 -0.54
C VAL A 195 -1.75 -8.80 -1.91
N MET A 196 -1.89 -7.79 -2.75
CA MET A 196 -1.30 -7.76 -4.10
C MET A 196 0.21 -7.57 -4.15
N THR A 197 0.81 -7.04 -3.07
CA THR A 197 2.26 -6.79 -2.97
C THR A 197 2.97 -7.76 -2.01
N SER A 198 2.32 -8.90 -1.74
CA SER A 198 2.87 -9.98 -0.93
C SER A 198 2.98 -11.25 -1.75
N SER A 199 3.74 -12.23 -1.26
CA SER A 199 3.78 -13.58 -1.85
C SER A 199 2.53 -14.42 -1.54
N VAL A 200 1.53 -13.89 -0.82
CA VAL A 200 0.29 -14.62 -0.44
C VAL A 200 -0.52 -15.07 -1.65
N ILE A 201 -0.48 -14.32 -2.76
CA ILE A 201 -1.20 -14.68 -4.00
C ILE A 201 -0.39 -15.70 -4.83
N GLY A 202 0.86 -15.98 -4.45
CA GLY A 202 1.90 -16.69 -5.22
C GLY A 202 1.41 -17.59 -6.35
N GLY A 203 1.42 -17.07 -7.57
CA GLY A 203 1.12 -17.81 -8.80
C GLY A 203 -0.34 -17.79 -9.25
N ASP A 204 -1.29 -17.27 -8.46
CA ASP A 204 -2.69 -17.13 -8.88
C ASP A 204 -2.92 -15.85 -9.69
N LYS A 205 -2.52 -15.93 -10.97
CA LYS A 205 -2.70 -14.87 -11.97
C LYS A 205 -4.14 -14.36 -12.05
N VAL A 206 -5.11 -15.26 -11.88
CA VAL A 206 -6.54 -14.93 -12.02
C VAL A 206 -7.00 -14.13 -10.81
N ALA A 207 -6.60 -14.49 -9.60
CA ALA A 207 -6.88 -13.69 -8.41
C ALA A 207 -6.21 -12.33 -8.48
N LEU A 208 -4.93 -12.26 -8.86
CA LEU A 208 -4.19 -11.00 -8.98
C LEU A 208 -4.84 -10.04 -9.98
N ASN A 209 -5.16 -10.52 -11.19
CA ASN A 209 -5.84 -9.71 -12.21
C ASN A 209 -7.22 -9.23 -11.74
N ARG A 210 -7.99 -10.10 -11.06
CA ARG A 210 -9.30 -9.72 -10.51
C ARG A 210 -9.19 -8.66 -9.44
N LEU A 211 -8.19 -8.75 -8.56
CA LEU A 211 -7.93 -7.74 -7.53
C LEU A 211 -7.48 -6.42 -8.13
N PHE A 212 -6.60 -6.45 -9.13
CA PHE A 212 -6.20 -5.25 -9.85
C PHE A 212 -7.41 -4.55 -10.49
N LEU A 213 -8.26 -5.30 -11.21
CA LEU A 213 -9.48 -4.74 -11.79
C LEU A 213 -10.45 -4.19 -10.73
N LEU A 214 -10.47 -4.74 -9.51
CA LEU A 214 -11.30 -4.21 -8.42
C LEU A 214 -10.79 -2.85 -7.93
N ILE A 215 -9.47 -2.67 -7.75
CA ILE A 215 -8.92 -1.36 -7.37
C ILE A 215 -8.94 -0.35 -8.53
N SER A 216 -9.02 -0.80 -9.78
CA SER A 216 -9.16 0.09 -10.94
C SER A 216 -10.57 0.67 -11.11
N ARG A 217 -11.61 0.03 -10.55
CA ARG A 217 -13.00 0.54 -10.63
C ARG A 217 -13.19 1.92 -10.00
N PRO A 218 -12.83 2.15 -8.71
CA PRO A 218 -13.00 3.47 -8.10
C PRO A 218 -12.07 4.55 -8.69
N LEU A 219 -11.09 4.17 -9.53
CA LEU A 219 -10.18 5.11 -10.16
C LEU A 219 -10.85 5.96 -11.25
N SER A 220 -11.84 5.41 -11.98
CA SER A 220 -12.55 6.19 -13.01
C SER A 220 -13.36 7.34 -12.41
N ASP A 221 -13.87 7.13 -11.20
CA ASP A 221 -14.81 8.04 -10.53
C ASP A 221 -14.14 8.81 -9.39
N ILE A 222 -12.80 8.86 -9.37
CA ILE A 222 -12.00 9.40 -8.26
C ILE A 222 -12.27 10.89 -8.00
N GLU A 223 -12.61 11.66 -9.04
CA GLU A 223 -12.96 13.09 -8.91
C GLU A 223 -14.32 13.27 -8.21
N ASP A 224 -15.29 12.40 -8.52
CA ASP A 224 -16.68 12.46 -8.06
C ASP A 224 -16.91 11.79 -6.69
N LEU A 225 -15.87 11.24 -6.06
CA LEU A 225 -15.95 10.66 -4.72
C LEU A 225 -16.41 11.73 -3.71
N PHE A 226 -17.66 11.59 -3.24
CA PHE A 226 -18.27 12.50 -2.28
C PHE A 226 -19.09 11.72 -1.24
N TYR A 227 -18.84 12.01 0.04
CA TYR A 227 -19.51 11.37 1.16
C TYR A 227 -20.05 12.45 2.12
N PRO A 228 -21.31 12.89 1.98
CA PRO A 228 -21.87 14.04 2.71
C PRO A 228 -21.76 13.94 4.23
N SER A 229 -21.84 12.73 4.78
CA SER A 229 -21.80 12.47 6.22
C SER A 229 -20.39 12.39 6.81
N PHE A 230 -19.35 12.59 5.99
CA PHE A 230 -17.96 12.45 6.38
C PHE A 230 -17.19 13.73 6.07
N ALA A 231 -16.16 14.00 6.86
CA ALA A 231 -15.28 15.13 6.62
C ALA A 231 -14.43 14.91 5.35
N ASP A 232 -14.10 16.00 4.65
CA ASP A 232 -13.33 15.98 3.39
C ASP A 232 -12.00 15.21 3.48
N TRP A 233 -11.37 15.19 4.65
CA TRP A 233 -10.12 14.47 4.85
C TRP A 233 -10.29 12.95 4.70
N VAL A 234 -11.48 12.40 4.95
CA VAL A 234 -11.79 10.98 4.76
C VAL A 234 -11.75 10.64 3.27
N VAL A 235 -12.34 11.51 2.44
CA VAL A 235 -12.28 11.39 0.98
C VAL A 235 -10.83 11.51 0.50
N CYS A 236 -10.08 12.50 1.01
CA CYS A 236 -8.66 12.65 0.69
C CYS A 236 -7.88 11.38 1.04
N LYS A 237 -8.14 10.78 2.21
CA LYS A 237 -7.50 9.53 2.63
C LYS A 237 -7.79 8.38 1.66
N ILE A 238 -9.05 8.23 1.22
CA ILE A 238 -9.42 7.21 0.21
C ILE A 238 -8.69 7.45 -1.11
N LYS A 239 -8.64 8.70 -1.60
CA LYS A 239 -7.90 9.05 -2.84
C LYS A 239 -6.42 8.70 -2.70
N VAL A 240 -5.79 9.05 -1.58
CA VAL A 240 -4.38 8.71 -1.31
C VAL A 240 -4.17 7.20 -1.25
N ARG A 241 -5.01 6.45 -0.53
CA ARG A 241 -4.93 4.97 -0.46
C ARG A 241 -5.11 4.32 -1.84
N LEU A 242 -6.02 4.84 -2.66
CA LEU A 242 -6.24 4.35 -4.02
C LEU A 242 -5.01 4.58 -4.91
N LEU A 243 -4.45 5.79 -4.90
CA LEU A 243 -3.22 6.11 -5.63
C LEU A 243 -2.03 5.28 -5.14
N THR A 244 -1.96 5.04 -3.83
CA THR A 244 -0.94 4.20 -3.18
C THR A 244 -1.06 2.76 -3.62
N ALA A 245 -2.27 2.19 -3.69
CA ALA A 245 -2.49 0.82 -4.14
C ALA A 245 -1.95 0.59 -5.55
N HIS A 246 -2.25 1.50 -6.48
CA HIS A 246 -1.73 1.45 -7.86
C HIS A 246 -0.21 1.64 -7.90
N ALA A 247 0.32 2.59 -7.12
CA ALA A 247 1.76 2.85 -7.06
C ALA A 247 2.54 1.64 -6.52
N ALA A 248 2.03 1.03 -5.46
CA ALA A 248 2.58 -0.18 -4.84
C ALA A 248 2.58 -1.36 -5.81
N VAL A 249 1.45 -1.64 -6.48
CA VAL A 249 1.36 -2.73 -7.47
C VAL A 249 2.29 -2.48 -8.65
N LYS A 250 2.36 -1.24 -9.15
CA LYS A 250 3.29 -0.88 -10.23
C LYS A 250 4.73 -1.12 -9.80
N CYS A 251 5.16 -0.58 -8.66
CA CYS A 251 6.51 -0.79 -8.17
C CYS A 251 6.79 -2.29 -7.98
N TYR A 252 5.92 -3.02 -7.28
CA TYR A 252 6.02 -4.47 -7.03
C TYR A 252 6.21 -5.27 -8.31
N THR A 253 5.39 -5.01 -9.32
CA THR A 253 5.50 -5.65 -10.64
C THR A 253 6.87 -5.37 -11.28
N TYR A 254 7.36 -4.13 -11.20
CA TYR A 254 8.64 -3.73 -11.79
C TYR A 254 9.87 -4.34 -11.10
N GLN A 255 9.73 -4.75 -9.84
CA GLN A 255 10.77 -5.48 -9.10
C GLN A 255 11.16 -6.75 -9.86
N PHE A 256 10.16 -7.52 -10.28
CA PHE A 256 10.35 -8.77 -11.01
C PHE A 256 10.79 -8.52 -12.45
N LEU A 257 10.20 -7.51 -13.13
CA LEU A 257 10.58 -7.19 -14.51
C LEU A 257 12.06 -6.76 -14.63
N ARG A 258 12.60 -6.06 -13.62
CA ARG A 258 14.03 -5.66 -13.60
C ARG A 258 14.99 -6.83 -13.37
N ALA A 259 14.57 -7.85 -12.62
CA ALA A 259 15.44 -8.98 -12.27
C ALA A 259 15.81 -9.85 -13.48
N LYS A 260 15.01 -9.83 -14.57
CA LYS A 260 15.20 -10.55 -15.85
C LYS A 260 15.43 -12.08 -15.75
N GLU A 261 15.57 -12.65 -14.56
CA GLU A 261 15.64 -14.09 -14.27
C GLU A 261 14.34 -14.54 -13.58
N ASN A 262 13.70 -15.59 -14.11
CA ASN A 262 12.48 -16.20 -13.56
C ASN A 262 11.34 -15.22 -13.19
N VAL A 263 10.99 -14.31 -14.11
CA VAL A 263 9.84 -13.41 -13.91
C VAL A 263 8.58 -14.26 -13.71
N PRO A 264 7.87 -14.16 -12.58
CA PRO A 264 6.62 -14.88 -12.40
C PRO A 264 5.60 -14.38 -13.43
N ASP A 265 5.06 -15.30 -14.22
CA ASP A 265 4.09 -15.02 -15.30
C ASP A 265 2.90 -14.14 -14.85
N GLU A 266 2.56 -14.15 -13.55
CA GLU A 266 1.48 -13.33 -12.98
C GLU A 266 1.75 -11.83 -13.11
N HIS A 267 3.01 -11.41 -12.93
CA HIS A 267 3.42 -10.01 -12.97
C HIS A 267 3.57 -9.51 -14.41
N GLN A 268 3.88 -10.40 -15.36
CA GLN A 268 3.94 -10.03 -16.78
C GLN A 268 2.57 -9.60 -17.33
N GLN A 269 1.48 -10.18 -16.82
CA GLN A 269 0.12 -9.84 -17.25
C GLN A 269 -0.40 -8.52 -16.68
N LEU A 270 0.20 -8.01 -15.59
CA LEU A 270 -0.19 -6.73 -14.99
C LEU A 270 0.32 -5.53 -15.80
N ALA A 271 1.44 -5.67 -16.51
CA ALA A 271 2.02 -4.60 -17.32
C ALA A 271 1.01 -3.95 -18.31
N PRO A 272 0.26 -4.70 -19.14
CA PRO A 272 -0.76 -4.09 -20.01
C PRO A 272 -1.91 -3.44 -19.23
N LEU A 273 -2.33 -4.00 -18.09
CA LEU A 273 -3.40 -3.42 -17.28
C LEU A 273 -2.98 -2.11 -16.60
N LEU A 274 -1.71 -2.02 -16.17
CA LEU A 274 -1.10 -0.80 -15.65
C LEU A 274 -0.97 0.26 -16.74
N ALA A 275 -0.59 -0.13 -17.97
CA ALA A 275 -0.51 0.78 -19.11
C ALA A 275 -1.88 1.40 -19.45
N ASN A 276 -2.97 0.65 -19.35
CA ASN A 276 -4.33 1.16 -19.63
C ASN A 276 -4.76 2.29 -18.68
N SER A 277 -4.21 2.34 -17.47
CA SER A 277 -4.54 3.34 -16.45
C SER A 277 -3.42 4.36 -16.23
N SER A 278 -2.29 4.24 -16.93
CA SER A 278 -1.06 5.00 -16.65
C SER A 278 -1.20 6.50 -16.91
N THR A 279 -1.98 6.90 -17.91
CA THR A 279 -2.21 8.31 -18.25
C THR A 279 -3.00 9.01 -17.15
N LEU A 280 -4.10 8.39 -16.72
CA LEU A 280 -4.95 8.88 -15.65
C LEU A 280 -4.21 8.88 -14.30
N LEU A 281 -3.53 7.77 -13.97
CA LEU A 281 -2.70 7.66 -12.76
C LEU A 281 -1.57 8.68 -12.75
N GLY A 282 -0.92 8.91 -13.89
CA GLY A 282 0.14 9.90 -14.06
C GLY A 282 -0.33 11.31 -13.65
N LYS A 283 -1.49 11.74 -14.16
CA LYS A 283 -2.10 13.03 -13.80
C LYS A 283 -2.30 13.15 -12.28
N TYR A 284 -2.89 12.13 -11.65
CA TYR A 284 -3.19 12.17 -10.21
C TYR A 284 -1.96 12.01 -9.32
N TRP A 285 -0.98 11.20 -9.71
CA TRP A 285 0.26 11.05 -8.96
C TRP A 285 1.09 12.34 -8.99
N VAL A 286 1.25 12.95 -10.16
CA VAL A 286 1.94 14.24 -10.28
C VAL A 286 1.19 15.32 -9.50
N GLY A 287 -0.14 15.38 -9.60
CA GLY A 287 -0.97 16.29 -8.82
C GLY A 287 -0.80 16.10 -7.31
N ALA A 288 -0.86 14.86 -6.83
CA ALA A 288 -0.69 14.53 -5.41
C ALA A 288 0.71 14.92 -4.89
N LEU A 289 1.76 14.74 -5.70
CA LEU A 289 3.11 15.20 -5.36
C LEU A 289 3.18 16.73 -5.32
N LYS A 290 2.64 17.44 -6.32
CA LYS A 290 2.61 18.92 -6.33
C LYS A 290 1.86 19.47 -5.11
N ASP A 291 0.73 18.87 -4.75
CA ASP A 291 -0.04 19.22 -3.55
C ASP A 291 0.77 18.97 -2.27
N TYR A 292 1.42 17.81 -2.18
CA TYR A 292 2.25 17.45 -1.02
C TYR A 292 3.39 18.46 -0.80
N PHE A 293 4.15 18.76 -1.84
CA PHE A 293 5.26 19.72 -1.73
C PHE A 293 4.75 21.14 -1.48
N SER A 294 3.61 21.53 -2.05
CA SER A 294 2.97 22.80 -1.71
C SER A 294 2.63 22.89 -0.22
N ILE A 295 2.18 21.79 0.39
CA ILE A 295 1.93 21.73 1.84
C ILE A 295 3.25 21.81 2.64
N ILE A 296 4.29 21.06 2.26
CA ILE A 296 5.58 21.09 2.95
C ILE A 296 6.21 22.48 2.93
N PHE A 297 6.12 23.20 1.81
CA PHE A 297 6.63 24.56 1.66
C PHE A 297 5.73 25.63 2.31
N GLY A 298 4.67 25.23 3.02
CA GLY A 298 3.78 26.14 3.73
C GLY A 298 2.87 26.97 2.83
N LEU A 299 2.70 26.56 1.56
CA LEU A 299 1.80 27.24 0.62
C LEU A 299 0.33 26.91 0.89
N HIS A 300 0.04 25.82 1.63
CA HIS A 300 -1.33 25.38 1.98
C HIS A 300 -1.44 24.85 3.41
N SER A 301 -2.58 25.07 4.09
CA SER A 301 -2.79 24.78 5.52
C SER A 301 -3.45 23.42 5.86
N ARG A 302 -3.45 22.45 4.93
CA ARG A 302 -4.17 21.16 5.09
C ARG A 302 -3.37 20.09 5.86
N ILE A 303 -3.11 20.35 7.15
CA ILE A 303 -2.28 19.50 8.05
C ILE A 303 -2.77 18.03 8.12
N ASN A 304 -4.09 17.79 8.03
CA ASN A 304 -4.63 16.43 8.15
C ASN A 304 -4.28 15.54 6.95
N VAL A 305 -4.09 16.12 5.75
CA VAL A 305 -3.74 15.36 4.54
C VAL A 305 -2.24 15.07 4.50
N GLN A 306 -1.43 15.96 5.09
CA GLN A 306 0.03 15.83 5.14
C GLN A 306 0.47 14.48 5.69
N LYS A 307 -0.12 14.03 6.81
CA LYS A 307 0.25 12.75 7.45
C LYS A 307 0.15 11.54 6.51
N TYR A 308 -0.90 11.50 5.68
CA TYR A 308 -1.11 10.39 4.76
C TYR A 308 -0.16 10.47 3.56
N LEU A 309 0.16 11.67 3.09
CA LEU A 309 1.11 11.87 1.99
C LEU A 309 2.56 11.66 2.43
N ASP A 310 2.90 12.01 3.68
CA ASP A 310 4.22 11.76 4.30
C ASP A 310 4.61 10.28 4.22
N GLU A 311 3.63 9.37 4.35
CA GLU A 311 3.84 7.92 4.29
C GLU A 311 4.07 7.38 2.87
N VAL A 312 3.59 8.06 1.82
CA VAL A 312 3.45 7.46 0.48
C VAL A 312 4.09 8.24 -0.66
N TRP A 313 4.51 9.50 -0.43
CA TRP A 313 5.04 10.35 -1.50
C TRP A 313 6.23 9.72 -2.23
N ALA A 314 7.13 9.03 -1.53
CA ALA A 314 8.30 8.39 -2.12
C ALA A 314 7.91 7.24 -3.06
N LEU A 315 6.91 6.44 -2.65
CA LEU A 315 6.36 5.36 -3.45
C LEU A 315 5.65 5.90 -4.70
N ILE A 316 4.86 6.96 -4.55
CA ILE A 316 4.18 7.63 -5.66
C ILE A 316 5.20 8.22 -6.65
N LEU A 317 6.25 8.87 -6.15
CA LEU A 317 7.34 9.43 -6.97
C LEU A 317 8.03 8.34 -7.80
N GLN A 318 8.39 7.21 -7.18
CA GLN A 318 8.96 6.06 -7.88
C GLN A 318 8.00 5.51 -8.93
N ALA A 319 6.74 5.25 -8.57
CA ALA A 319 5.75 4.75 -9.50
C ALA A 319 5.53 5.67 -10.70
N THR A 320 5.60 6.99 -10.48
CA THR A 320 5.44 7.99 -11.54
C THR A 320 6.59 7.92 -12.55
N ALA A 321 7.83 7.78 -12.08
CA ALA A 321 9.01 7.75 -12.94
C ALA A 321 9.23 6.42 -13.67
N LEU A 322 8.79 5.29 -13.12
CA LEU A 322 8.96 3.96 -13.73
C LEU A 322 8.34 3.88 -15.14
N ASP A 323 9.18 3.62 -16.15
CA ASP A 323 8.88 3.69 -17.59
C ASP A 323 8.08 4.94 -18.00
N ALA A 324 8.34 6.07 -17.34
CA ALA A 324 7.85 7.35 -17.81
C ALA A 324 8.49 7.68 -19.18
N ALA A 325 7.75 8.41 -20.00
CA ALA A 325 8.26 8.91 -21.27
C ALA A 325 7.75 10.33 -21.53
N PRO A 326 8.41 11.11 -22.39
CA PRO A 326 7.88 12.39 -22.86
C PRO A 326 6.48 12.22 -23.48
N VAL A 327 5.59 13.21 -23.32
CA VAL A 327 4.29 13.23 -24.03
C VAL A 327 4.48 13.17 -25.54
N GLU A 328 5.54 13.81 -26.05
CA GLU A 328 5.94 13.85 -27.47
C GLU A 328 6.49 12.52 -27.99
N PHE A 329 6.68 11.54 -27.10
CA PHE A 329 7.10 10.19 -27.44
C PHE A 329 5.84 9.36 -27.74
N GLY A 330 5.54 9.04 -29.00
CA GLY A 330 4.26 8.39 -29.35
C GLY A 330 4.24 7.59 -30.65
N ALA A 331 3.65 6.38 -30.56
CA ALA A 331 3.05 5.44 -31.52
C ALA A 331 3.70 5.13 -32.89
N ASP A 332 4.48 6.03 -33.48
CA ASP A 332 5.15 5.80 -34.77
C ASP A 332 6.47 5.02 -34.63
N ASP A 333 6.94 4.85 -33.39
CA ASP A 333 8.11 4.03 -33.07
C ASP A 333 7.71 2.55 -33.01
N SER A 334 8.48 1.67 -33.66
CA SER A 334 8.14 0.25 -33.77
C SER A 334 8.07 -0.44 -32.39
N GLU A 335 7.26 -1.50 -32.27
CA GLU A 335 7.15 -2.29 -31.03
C GLU A 335 8.53 -2.77 -30.51
N ASP A 336 9.48 -3.01 -31.42
CA ASP A 336 10.87 -3.39 -31.11
C ASP A 336 11.63 -2.29 -30.34
N VAL A 337 11.38 -1.00 -30.63
CA VAL A 337 12.03 0.13 -29.92
C VAL A 337 11.52 0.21 -28.49
N HIS A 338 10.24 -0.05 -28.27
CA HIS A 338 9.63 -0.03 -26.95
C HIS A 338 10.15 -1.16 -26.05
N GLU A 339 10.37 -2.36 -26.59
CA GLU A 339 10.90 -3.51 -25.84
C GLU A 339 12.33 -3.29 -25.30
N HIS A 340 13.16 -2.57 -26.04
CA HIS A 340 14.54 -2.28 -25.63
C HIS A 340 14.64 -1.04 -24.73
N MET A 341 13.74 -0.06 -24.88
CA MET A 341 13.82 1.22 -24.18
C MET A 341 13.15 1.21 -22.79
N PHE A 342 12.09 0.40 -22.61
CA PHE A 342 11.30 0.36 -21.37
C PHE A 342 11.41 -1.00 -20.68
N ILE A 343 11.40 -1.00 -19.35
CA ILE A 343 11.52 -2.24 -18.55
C ILE A 343 10.32 -3.16 -18.81
N SER A 344 9.13 -2.59 -18.96
CA SER A 344 7.90 -3.31 -19.27
C SER A 344 7.66 -3.53 -20.76
N GLY A 345 8.54 -3.02 -21.63
CA GLY A 345 8.30 -2.93 -23.07
C GLY A 345 7.18 -1.96 -23.47
N ARG A 346 6.71 -1.11 -22.56
CA ARG A 346 5.62 -0.16 -22.80
C ARG A 346 5.93 1.19 -22.18
N SER A 347 5.50 2.25 -22.85
CA SER A 347 5.54 3.59 -22.26
C SER A 347 4.35 3.75 -21.30
N MET A 348 4.65 4.11 -20.03
CA MET A 348 3.66 4.22 -18.97
C MET A 348 3.15 5.65 -18.81
N VAL A 349 3.71 6.40 -17.85
CA VAL A 349 3.27 7.76 -17.54
C VAL A 349 3.89 8.70 -18.57
N LYS A 350 3.04 9.48 -19.25
CA LYS A 350 3.49 10.51 -20.19
C LYS A 350 3.71 11.81 -19.43
N LEU A 351 4.93 12.33 -19.48
CA LEU A 351 5.33 13.54 -18.78
C LEU A 351 5.47 14.72 -19.74
N GLU A 352 4.81 15.83 -19.42
CA GLU A 352 5.12 17.13 -20.01
C GLU A 352 6.46 17.64 -19.48
N GLN A 353 7.06 18.62 -20.16
CA GLN A 353 8.32 19.21 -19.73
C GLN A 353 8.24 19.79 -18.30
N SER A 354 7.11 20.41 -17.96
CA SER A 354 6.88 20.98 -16.62
C SER A 354 6.81 19.89 -15.53
N ASP A 355 6.16 18.77 -15.83
CA ASP A 355 6.05 17.64 -14.92
C ASP A 355 7.39 16.93 -14.74
N PHE A 356 8.14 16.75 -15.83
CA PHE A 356 9.50 16.22 -15.77
C PHE A 356 10.41 17.09 -14.90
N GLN A 357 10.45 18.40 -15.13
CA GLN A 357 11.25 19.34 -14.34
C GLN A 357 10.86 19.32 -12.86
N PHE A 358 9.56 19.21 -12.58
CA PHE A 358 9.08 19.08 -11.20
C PHE A 358 9.59 17.79 -10.53
N LEU A 359 9.43 16.63 -11.17
CA LEU A 359 9.88 15.34 -10.61
C LEU A 359 11.40 15.27 -10.48
N TRP A 360 12.13 15.82 -11.45
CA TRP A 360 13.58 15.93 -11.44
C TRP A 360 14.06 16.82 -10.31
N GLY A 361 13.59 18.07 -10.26
CA GLY A 361 13.98 19.04 -9.24
C GLY A 361 13.62 18.55 -7.84
N LEU A 362 12.47 17.89 -7.69
CA LEU A 362 12.10 17.21 -6.46
C LEU A 362 13.13 16.14 -6.06
N SER A 363 13.49 15.25 -6.98
CA SER A 363 14.44 14.17 -6.70
C SER A 363 15.82 14.71 -6.31
N VAL A 364 16.29 15.74 -7.00
CA VAL A 364 17.55 16.43 -6.70
C VAL A 364 17.48 17.14 -5.34
N LEU A 365 16.36 17.78 -5.00
CA LEU A 365 16.18 18.41 -3.70
C LEU A 365 16.25 17.39 -2.55
N VAL A 366 15.63 16.22 -2.71
CA VAL A 366 15.72 15.15 -1.71
C VAL A 366 17.15 14.63 -1.56
N LEU A 367 17.90 14.50 -2.66
CA LEU A 367 19.32 14.13 -2.62
C LEU A 367 20.12 15.13 -1.76
N PHE A 368 19.95 16.44 -1.97
CA PHE A 368 20.65 17.48 -1.20
C PHE A 368 20.24 17.53 0.28
N HIS A 369 18.95 17.35 0.58
CA HIS A 369 18.45 17.50 1.95
C HIS A 369 18.99 16.42 2.91
N SER A 370 19.39 15.26 2.37
CA SER A 370 19.98 14.16 3.15
C SER A 370 21.25 14.55 3.93
N HIS A 371 21.98 15.58 3.51
CA HIS A 371 23.23 16.02 4.16
C HIS A 371 23.02 17.08 5.26
N GLN A 372 21.95 17.91 5.19
CA GLN A 372 21.77 19.07 6.09
C GLN A 372 21.14 18.75 7.46
N SER A 373 20.63 17.54 7.67
CA SER A 373 20.02 17.13 8.96
C SER A 373 21.01 17.16 10.15
N THR A 374 22.32 17.33 9.88
CA THR A 374 23.37 17.39 10.91
C THR A 374 23.82 18.80 11.30
N VAL A 375 23.43 19.86 10.57
CA VAL A 375 23.91 21.23 10.87
C VAL A 375 22.78 22.25 10.77
N ASN A 376 22.32 22.72 11.94
CA ASN A 376 21.50 23.91 12.21
C ASN A 376 21.05 24.74 10.99
N GLY A 377 19.93 24.35 10.37
CA GLY A 377 19.18 25.17 9.41
C GLY A 377 17.77 25.47 9.91
N SER A 378 17.32 26.73 9.79
CA SER A 378 15.99 27.19 10.23
C SER A 378 14.82 26.63 9.40
N VAL A 379 15.10 25.88 8.33
CA VAL A 379 14.10 25.20 7.50
C VAL A 379 14.23 23.70 7.74
N LYS A 380 13.55 23.19 8.77
CA LYS A 380 13.38 21.75 8.97
C LYS A 380 12.35 21.23 7.97
N MET A 381 12.76 21.00 6.74
CA MET A 381 11.96 20.23 5.80
C MET A 381 11.89 18.80 6.35
N LYS A 382 10.73 18.40 6.87
CA LYS A 382 10.53 17.08 7.48
C LYS A 382 10.27 16.06 6.36
N LEU A 383 11.31 15.79 5.57
CA LEU A 383 11.33 14.75 4.54
C LEU A 383 11.68 13.36 5.09
N ASP A 384 11.81 13.24 6.41
CA ASP A 384 11.97 11.95 7.08
C ASP A 384 10.70 11.12 6.88
N CYS A 385 10.81 10.08 6.06
CA CYS A 385 9.80 9.03 5.94
C CYS A 385 9.48 8.50 7.35
N SER A 386 8.20 8.41 7.71
CA SER A 386 7.81 8.07 9.07
C SER A 386 8.37 6.69 9.46
N LYS A 387 8.85 6.55 10.70
CA LYS A 387 9.42 5.28 11.22
C LYS A 387 8.38 4.14 11.30
N GLU A 388 7.11 4.46 11.11
CA GLU A 388 5.98 3.52 11.09
C GLU A 388 5.67 3.17 9.63
N ASN A 389 6.65 2.58 8.96
CA ASN A 389 6.55 2.22 7.56
C ASN A 389 5.52 1.07 7.38
N PHE A 390 4.25 1.41 7.15
CA PHE A 390 3.19 0.48 6.70
C PHE A 390 3.56 -0.28 5.42
N PHE A 391 4.51 0.27 4.67
CA PHE A 391 5.07 -0.25 3.43
C PHE A 391 6.59 -0.46 3.52
N SER A 392 7.14 -0.68 4.72
CA SER A 392 8.58 -1.00 4.90
C SER A 392 9.00 -2.18 4.03
N ASN A 393 8.07 -3.12 3.80
CA ASN A 393 8.28 -4.27 2.93
C ASN A 393 8.18 -3.94 1.42
N ILE A 394 7.59 -2.80 1.05
CA ILE A 394 7.50 -2.30 -0.35
C ILE A 394 8.60 -1.27 -0.63
N VAL A 395 9.63 -1.22 0.22
CA VAL A 395 10.84 -0.47 -0.08
C VAL A 395 11.78 -1.37 -0.88
N PHE A 396 12.12 -0.88 -2.07
CA PHE A 396 12.98 -1.53 -3.04
C PHE A 396 14.43 -1.22 -2.72
N TYR A 397 15.28 -2.23 -2.90
CA TYR A 397 16.59 -2.45 -2.26
C TYR A 397 16.41 -3.03 -0.87
N GLY A 398 16.90 -4.26 -0.68
CA GLY A 398 16.96 -4.98 0.61
C GLY A 398 17.82 -4.29 1.66
N LEU A 399 17.44 -3.06 1.98
CA LEU A 399 17.95 -2.21 3.03
C LEU A 399 16.77 -2.01 3.98
N ASP A 400 16.87 -2.60 5.16
CA ASP A 400 16.02 -2.19 6.28
C ASP A 400 16.23 -0.68 6.47
N ASN A 401 15.20 0.11 6.13
CA ASN A 401 15.15 1.56 6.33
C ASN A 401 16.13 2.39 5.46
N PRO A 402 15.89 2.54 4.15
CA PRO A 402 16.78 3.29 3.26
C PRO A 402 16.76 4.78 3.60
N ARG A 403 17.91 5.42 3.40
CA ARG A 403 18.01 6.88 3.53
C ARG A 403 17.13 7.55 2.47
N PRO A 404 16.59 8.75 2.70
CA PRO A 404 15.78 9.47 1.71
C PRO A 404 16.49 9.63 0.35
N CYS A 405 17.82 9.76 0.37
CA CYS A 405 18.63 9.83 -0.83
C CYS A 405 18.65 8.52 -1.64
N ASP A 406 18.70 7.36 -0.97
CA ASP A 406 18.66 6.04 -1.62
C ASP A 406 17.28 5.78 -2.28
N GLN A 407 16.21 6.40 -1.78
CA GLN A 407 14.85 6.27 -2.32
C GLN A 407 14.66 7.00 -3.67
N VAL A 408 15.40 8.09 -3.92
CA VAL A 408 15.25 8.91 -5.14
C VAL A 408 16.21 8.52 -6.27
N LEU A 409 17.28 7.76 -5.98
CA LEU A 409 18.19 7.26 -7.02
C LEU A 409 17.47 6.42 -8.11
N PRO A 410 16.54 5.49 -7.77
CA PRO A 410 15.72 4.78 -8.77
C PRO A 410 14.90 5.71 -9.66
N VAL A 411 14.42 6.82 -9.09
CA VAL A 411 13.58 7.80 -9.78
C VAL A 411 14.44 8.48 -10.85
N LEU A 412 15.60 8.99 -10.46
CA LEU A 412 16.56 9.63 -11.37
C LEU A 412 17.04 8.67 -12.47
N LEU A 413 17.37 7.43 -12.10
CA LEU A 413 17.70 6.35 -13.07
C LEU A 413 16.61 6.12 -14.11
N SER A 414 15.35 6.20 -13.70
CA SER A 414 14.19 6.04 -14.56
C SER A 414 13.89 7.28 -15.41
N LEU A 415 14.25 8.48 -14.94
CA LEU A 415 14.13 9.73 -15.71
C LEU A 415 15.31 9.96 -16.66
N THR A 416 16.48 9.35 -16.42
CA THR A 416 17.62 9.34 -17.35
C THR A 416 17.47 8.20 -18.35
N THR A 417 16.54 8.28 -19.31
CA THR A 417 16.39 7.29 -20.40
C THR A 417 16.62 7.96 -21.75
N GLU A 418 16.91 7.15 -22.77
CA GLU A 418 17.12 7.61 -24.15
C GLU A 418 15.90 8.39 -24.67
N ALA A 419 14.68 8.00 -24.27
CA ALA A 419 13.45 8.74 -24.58
C ALA A 419 13.54 10.23 -24.19
N PHE A 420 13.99 10.53 -22.96
CA PHE A 420 14.10 11.90 -22.47
C PHE A 420 15.26 12.67 -23.10
N PHE A 421 16.38 12.00 -23.42
CA PHE A 421 17.49 12.61 -24.17
C PHE A 421 17.07 12.97 -25.60
N SER A 422 16.37 12.07 -26.29
CA SER A 422 15.95 12.26 -27.70
C SER A 422 14.99 13.43 -27.92
N LYS A 423 14.33 13.90 -26.86
CA LYS A 423 13.35 15.00 -26.88
C LYS A 423 13.86 16.26 -26.16
N ASP A 424 15.16 16.34 -25.87
CA ASP A 424 15.79 17.49 -25.20
C ASP A 424 15.20 17.82 -23.81
N PHE A 425 14.64 16.83 -23.11
CA PHE A 425 14.21 16.99 -21.70
C PHE A 425 15.42 17.04 -20.76
N LEU A 426 16.54 16.42 -21.17
CA LEU A 426 17.82 16.42 -20.47
C LEU A 426 18.82 17.29 -21.23
N SER A 427 19.19 18.42 -20.64
CA SER A 427 20.28 19.29 -21.14
C SER A 427 21.61 18.98 -20.44
N VAL A 428 22.70 19.58 -20.93
CA VAL A 428 24.02 19.47 -20.32
C VAL A 428 23.97 20.01 -18.88
N ASP A 429 23.36 21.18 -18.70
CA ASP A 429 23.21 21.84 -17.40
C ASP A 429 22.51 20.93 -16.38
N ILE A 430 21.39 20.32 -16.76
CA ILE A 430 20.60 19.43 -15.89
C ILE A 430 21.41 18.19 -15.49
N CYS A 431 22.20 17.64 -16.42
CA CYS A 431 23.08 16.51 -16.14
C CYS A 431 24.22 16.93 -15.21
N GLN A 432 24.82 18.11 -15.41
CA GLN A 432 25.88 18.65 -14.57
C GLN A 432 25.40 18.92 -13.15
N GLU A 433 24.22 19.52 -12.98
CA GLU A 433 23.57 19.74 -11.68
C GLU A 433 23.38 18.43 -10.92
N LEU A 434 22.91 17.38 -11.61
CA LEU A 434 22.77 16.06 -11.01
C LEU A 434 24.13 15.47 -10.60
N LEU A 435 25.14 15.53 -11.45
CA LEU A 435 26.47 15.01 -11.10
C LEU A 435 27.05 15.73 -9.88
N GLN A 436 26.89 17.05 -9.80
CA GLN A 436 27.26 17.83 -8.62
C GLN A 436 26.47 17.37 -7.39
N ALA A 437 25.14 17.23 -7.50
CA ALA A 437 24.30 16.74 -6.40
C ALA A 437 24.75 15.36 -5.89
N LEU A 438 25.18 14.47 -6.79
CA LEU A 438 25.67 13.13 -6.44
C LEU A 438 27.03 13.14 -5.74
N ILE A 439 27.91 14.11 -6.01
CA ILE A 439 29.19 14.27 -5.29
C ILE A 439 28.93 14.64 -3.82
N TYR A 440 27.91 15.45 -3.57
CA TYR A 440 27.56 15.91 -2.23
C TYR A 440 26.59 14.98 -1.48
N ALA A 441 25.92 14.06 -2.17
CA ALA A 441 24.94 13.18 -1.55
C ALA A 441 25.60 11.99 -0.83
N ASP A 442 25.20 11.73 0.42
CA ASP A 442 25.59 10.52 1.15
C ASP A 442 24.73 9.33 0.69
N CYS A 443 25.00 8.84 -0.52
CA CYS A 443 24.24 7.78 -1.20
C CYS A 443 24.98 6.44 -1.23
N SER A 444 24.26 5.35 -1.50
CA SER A 444 24.89 4.07 -1.83
C SER A 444 25.64 4.15 -3.17
N GLY A 445 26.87 3.64 -3.23
CA GLY A 445 27.73 3.79 -4.41
C GLY A 445 27.24 3.09 -5.68
N ALA A 446 26.58 1.92 -5.57
CA ALA A 446 26.19 1.13 -6.75
C ALA A 446 25.12 1.82 -7.64
N PRO A 447 24.01 2.36 -7.10
CA PRO A 447 23.06 3.12 -7.91
C PRO A 447 23.67 4.39 -8.52
N VAL A 448 24.54 5.10 -7.79
CA VAL A 448 25.25 6.29 -8.29
C VAL A 448 26.11 5.95 -9.52
N VAL A 449 26.89 4.87 -9.43
CA VAL A 449 27.71 4.40 -10.57
C VAL A 449 26.83 4.00 -11.76
N SER A 450 25.68 3.35 -11.52
CA SER A 450 24.76 2.98 -12.60
C SER A 450 24.14 4.21 -13.29
N LEU A 451 23.78 5.24 -12.51
CA LEU A 451 23.23 6.49 -13.01
C LEU A 451 24.27 7.24 -13.85
N PHE A 452 25.49 7.35 -13.32
CA PHE A 452 26.62 7.96 -14.03
C PHE A 452 26.93 7.23 -15.34
N SER A 453 27.03 5.90 -15.32
CA SER A 453 27.25 5.12 -16.53
C SER A 453 26.14 5.30 -17.56
N LYS A 454 24.90 5.53 -17.12
CA LYS A 454 23.76 5.74 -18.01
C LYS A 454 23.80 7.13 -18.66
N ILE A 455 24.14 8.17 -17.90
CA ILE A 455 24.37 9.52 -18.42
C ILE A 455 25.47 9.49 -19.48
N ILE A 456 26.64 8.91 -19.18
CA ILE A 456 27.75 8.83 -20.15
C ILE A 456 27.35 8.10 -21.45
N ARG A 457 26.57 7.02 -21.36
CA ARG A 457 26.21 6.24 -22.55
C ARG A 457 25.16 6.92 -23.43
N LEU A 458 24.31 7.76 -22.86
CA LEU A 458 23.16 8.35 -23.54
C LEU A 458 23.35 9.82 -23.91
N CYS A 459 24.30 10.52 -23.28
CA CYS A 459 24.65 11.88 -23.64
C CYS A 459 25.23 11.94 -25.07
N PRO A 460 24.72 12.84 -25.93
CA PRO A 460 25.30 13.12 -27.23
C PRO A 460 26.78 13.52 -27.13
N ASP A 461 27.60 13.19 -28.15
CA ASP A 461 29.05 13.47 -28.15
C ASP A 461 29.42 14.93 -27.84
N LYS A 462 28.55 15.87 -28.24
CA LYS A 462 28.67 17.31 -27.97
C LYS A 462 28.75 17.65 -26.48
N PHE A 463 28.22 16.81 -25.60
CA PHE A 463 28.22 17.02 -24.15
C PHE A 463 29.61 16.79 -23.54
N PHE A 464 30.47 15.99 -24.19
CA PHE A 464 31.84 15.73 -23.73
C PHE A 464 32.83 16.79 -24.21
N GLU A 465 32.41 17.68 -25.11
CA GLU A 465 33.23 18.81 -25.56
C GLU A 465 33.28 19.94 -24.51
N GLU A 466 32.36 19.95 -23.54
CA GLU A 466 32.40 20.87 -22.41
C GLU A 466 33.39 20.41 -21.34
N GLU A 467 34.45 21.18 -21.13
CA GLU A 467 35.51 20.89 -20.14
C GLU A 467 34.95 20.72 -18.71
N ASP A 468 33.90 21.48 -18.37
CA ASP A 468 33.26 21.45 -17.06
C ASP A 468 32.56 20.11 -16.77
N PHE A 469 31.92 19.50 -17.78
CA PHE A 469 31.27 18.21 -17.63
C PHE A 469 32.29 17.10 -17.37
N VAL A 470 33.39 17.09 -18.13
CA VAL A 470 34.47 16.11 -17.99
C VAL A 470 35.11 16.20 -16.60
N PHE A 471 35.31 17.42 -16.08
CA PHE A 471 35.87 17.63 -14.76
C PHE A 471 34.96 17.08 -13.64
N VAL A 472 33.66 17.43 -13.66
CA VAL A 472 32.69 16.97 -12.65
C VAL A 472 32.53 15.44 -12.70
N ALA A 473 32.52 14.86 -13.91
CA ALA A 473 32.46 13.43 -14.12
C ALA A 473 33.67 12.70 -13.49
N LEU A 474 34.87 13.26 -13.64
CA LEU A 474 36.11 12.70 -13.09
C LEU A 474 36.17 12.82 -11.56
N GLU A 475 35.68 13.93 -11.02
CA GLU A 475 35.52 14.13 -9.57
C GLU A 475 34.57 13.10 -8.97
N LEU A 476 33.38 12.90 -9.55
CA LEU A 476 32.42 11.89 -9.11
C LEU A 476 33.00 10.47 -9.17
N TYR A 477 33.75 10.14 -10.22
CA TYR A 477 34.41 8.84 -10.34
C TYR A 477 35.43 8.62 -9.23
N SER A 478 36.25 9.63 -8.93
CA SER A 478 37.21 9.58 -7.83
C SER A 478 36.52 9.41 -6.47
N HIS A 479 35.38 10.09 -6.27
CA HIS A 479 34.55 9.98 -5.08
C HIS A 479 33.96 8.56 -4.92
N CYS A 480 33.39 8.00 -5.99
CA CYS A 480 32.86 6.64 -6.00
C CYS A 480 33.96 5.59 -5.72
N LEU A 481 35.14 5.74 -6.32
CA LEU A 481 36.29 4.87 -6.07
C LEU A 481 36.71 4.93 -4.61
N ALA A 482 36.78 6.12 -4.02
CA ALA A 482 37.12 6.32 -2.62
C ALA A 482 36.09 5.67 -1.67
N MET A 483 34.80 5.72 -2.00
CA MET A 483 33.76 5.02 -1.24
C MET A 483 33.90 3.49 -1.28
N VAL A 484 34.22 2.94 -2.46
CA VAL A 484 34.42 1.49 -2.62
C VAL A 484 35.67 1.01 -1.88
N LEU A 485 36.77 1.77 -1.94
CA LEU A 485 38.05 1.43 -1.29
C LEU A 485 38.05 1.61 0.24
N ARG A 486 37.06 2.32 0.81
CA ARG A 486 36.88 2.50 2.26
C ARG A 486 36.05 1.39 2.93
N ARG A 487 35.40 0.52 2.16
CA ARG A 487 34.78 -0.72 2.64
C ARG A 487 35.79 -1.85 2.59
#